data_AF-A0A429NFX5-F1
#
_entry.id   AF-A0A429NFX5-F1
#
_cell.length_a   1.000
_cell.length_b   1.000
_cell.length_c   1.000
_cell.angle_alpha   90.00
_cell.angle_beta   90.00
_cell.angle_gamma   90.00
#
_symmetry.space_group_name_H-M   'P 1'
#
loop_
_entity.id
_entity.type
_entity.pdbx_description
1 polymer ?
#
loop_
_entity_poly.entity_id
_entity_poly.type
_entity_poly.pdbx_seq_one_letter_code
_entity_poly.pdbx_strand_id
1 'polypeptide(L)'
;MDVLLHIFVGLHIIGIAALLGGFLSQMKAMGQGTARFVPGMLHGALTMLVTGVALVGLNEAQGAHVNNIKIGIKLAVLIVILALVYVKRDEEKVDKGMFGLVGLLTMVNIFIAVLWT
;
A
#
# COMPACT_ATOMS: atom_id res chain seq x y z
N MET A 1 20.23 11.23 -11.01
CA MET A 1 18.86 10.65 -11.12
C MET A 1 18.11 10.74 -9.79
N ASP A 2 18.69 11.43 -8.80
CA ASP A 2 18.24 11.44 -7.42
C ASP A 2 16.96 12.22 -7.21
N VAL A 3 16.77 13.31 -7.97
CA VAL A 3 15.52 14.10 -7.93
C VAL A 3 14.32 13.22 -8.34
N LEU A 4 14.45 12.42 -9.40
CA LEU A 4 13.40 11.48 -9.81
C LEU A 4 13.14 10.43 -8.72
N LEU A 5 14.20 9.85 -8.15
CA LEU A 5 14.08 8.87 -7.07
C LEU A 5 13.32 9.48 -5.87
N HIS A 6 13.69 10.67 -5.42
CA HIS A 6 13.02 11.37 -4.32
C HIS A 6 11.56 11.72 -4.65
N ILE A 7 11.24 12.12 -5.88
CA ILE A 7 9.86 12.35 -6.31
C ILE A 7 9.05 11.05 -6.19
N PHE A 8 9.56 9.94 -6.72
CA PHE A 8 8.87 8.66 -6.66
C PHE A 8 8.74 8.13 -5.23
N VAL A 9 9.73 8.35 -4.36
CA VAL A 9 9.62 8.05 -2.92
C VAL A 9 8.51 8.89 -2.29
N GLY A 10 8.45 10.20 -2.57
CA GLY A 10 7.39 11.07 -2.10
C GLY A 10 6.00 10.60 -2.54
N LEU A 11 5.84 10.26 -3.82
CA LEU A 11 4.59 9.70 -4.35
C LEU A 11 4.24 8.36 -3.70
N HIS A 12 5.23 7.50 -3.43
CA HIS A 12 5.01 6.22 -2.74
C HIS A 12 4.49 6.44 -1.32
N ILE A 13 5.05 7.41 -0.59
CA ILE A 13 4.58 7.81 0.75
C ILE A 13 3.16 8.38 0.70
N ILE A 14 2.82 9.18 -0.32
CA ILE A 14 1.44 9.66 -0.52
C ILE A 14 0.48 8.48 -0.75
N GLY A 15 0.90 7.47 -1.51
CA GLY A 15 0.13 6.23 -1.69
C GLY A 15 -0.13 5.50 -0.37
N ILE A 16 0.90 5.38 0.48
CA ILE A 16 0.77 4.84 1.85
C ILE A 16 -0.23 5.67 2.66
N ALA A 17 -0.10 7.00 2.64
CA ALA A 17 -0.96 7.90 3.38
C ALA A 17 -2.43 7.81 2.92
N ALA A 18 -2.69 7.67 1.63
CA ALA A 18 -4.03 7.49 1.08
C ALA A 18 -4.65 6.15 1.49
N LEU A 19 -3.87 5.06 1.44
CA LEU A 19 -4.34 3.73 1.85
C LEU A 19 -4.55 3.62 3.35
N LEU A 20 -3.51 3.89 4.15
CA LEU A 20 -3.57 3.81 5.60
C LEU A 20 -4.50 4.89 6.16
N GLY A 21 -4.47 6.11 5.64
CA GLY A 21 -5.39 7.18 6.03
C GLY A 21 -6.85 6.84 5.71
N GLY A 22 -7.11 6.21 4.55
CA GLY A 22 -8.42 5.67 4.22
C GLY A 22 -8.89 4.62 5.23
N PHE A 23 -8.00 3.70 5.61
CA PHE A 23 -8.27 2.73 6.67
C PHE A 23 -8.59 3.40 8.03
N LEU A 24 -7.73 4.32 8.47
CA LEU A 24 -7.87 5.04 9.74
C LEU A 24 -9.17 5.87 9.79
N SER A 25 -9.56 6.47 8.67
CA SER A 25 -10.81 7.25 8.55
C SER A 25 -12.06 6.40 8.77
N GLN A 26 -11.97 5.09 8.54
CA GLN A 26 -13.09 4.15 8.66
C GLN A 26 -13.04 3.33 9.97
N MET A 27 -12.09 3.56 10.89
CA MET A 27 -11.99 2.78 12.13
C MET A 27 -13.25 2.86 12.99
N LYS A 28 -13.88 4.03 13.08
CA LYS A 28 -15.15 4.18 13.81
C LYS A 28 -16.27 3.36 13.16
N ALA A 29 -16.36 3.41 11.83
CA ALA A 29 -17.32 2.62 11.05
C ALA A 29 -17.05 1.11 11.19
N MET A 30 -15.79 0.70 11.26
CA MET A 30 -15.40 -0.70 11.54
C MET A 30 -15.91 -1.16 12.90
N GLY A 31 -15.81 -0.29 13.93
CA GLY A 31 -16.38 -0.55 15.26
C GLY A 31 -17.90 -0.72 15.24
N GLN A 32 -18.58 -0.11 14.28
CA GLN A 32 -20.04 -0.14 14.09
C GLN A 32 -20.50 -1.19 13.06
N GLY A 33 -19.58 -1.94 12.44
CA GLY A 33 -19.92 -2.91 11.39
C GLY A 33 -20.39 -2.27 10.06
N THR A 34 -20.00 -1.01 9.82
CA THR A 34 -20.40 -0.22 8.64
C THR A 34 -19.19 0.26 7.82
N ALA A 35 -18.00 -0.28 8.08
CA ALA A 35 -16.80 0.06 7.31
C ALA A 35 -16.95 -0.33 5.84
N ARG A 36 -16.33 0.47 4.97
CA ARG A 36 -16.21 0.20 3.54
C ARG A 36 -14.84 0.62 3.03
N PHE A 37 -14.44 0.09 1.89
CA PHE A 37 -13.24 0.58 1.22
C PHE A 37 -13.55 1.90 0.51
N VAL A 38 -12.93 2.98 0.98
CA VAL A 38 -13.08 4.30 0.36
C VAL A 38 -12.22 4.39 -0.91
N PRO A 39 -12.60 5.21 -1.92
CA PRO A 39 -11.83 5.33 -3.16
C PRO A 39 -10.35 5.65 -2.93
N GLY A 40 -10.02 6.45 -1.91
CA GLY A 40 -8.64 6.77 -1.54
C GLY A 40 -7.79 5.53 -1.23
N MET A 41 -8.37 4.45 -0.72
CA MET A 41 -7.65 3.19 -0.46
C MET A 41 -7.22 2.52 -1.76
N LEU A 42 -8.11 2.45 -2.76
CA LEU A 42 -7.79 1.87 -4.05
C LEU A 42 -6.73 2.69 -4.79
N HIS A 43 -6.90 4.02 -4.82
CA HIS A 43 -5.93 4.91 -5.46
C HIS A 43 -4.58 4.85 -4.75
N GLY A 44 -4.57 4.83 -3.40
CA GLY A 44 -3.35 4.68 -2.62
C GLY A 44 -2.59 3.39 -2.93
N ALA A 45 -3.31 2.26 -3.00
CA ALA A 45 -2.74 0.97 -3.37
C ALA A 45 -2.15 0.98 -4.80
N LEU A 46 -2.87 1.55 -5.77
CA LEU A 46 -2.40 1.68 -7.15
C LEU A 46 -1.18 2.62 -7.26
N THR A 47 -1.20 3.77 -6.57
CA THR A 47 -0.07 4.69 -6.53
C THR A 47 1.16 4.00 -5.96
N MET A 48 1.03 3.26 -4.86
CA MET A 48 2.15 2.49 -4.30
C MET A 48 2.67 1.44 -5.27
N LEU A 49 1.80 0.78 -6.03
CA LEU A 49 2.23 -0.27 -6.98
C LEU A 49 3.06 0.35 -8.10
N VAL A 50 2.53 1.39 -8.75
CA VAL A 50 3.21 2.08 -9.85
C VAL A 50 4.53 2.68 -9.38
N THR A 51 4.51 3.41 -8.26
CA THR A 51 5.71 4.05 -7.73
C THR A 51 6.73 3.04 -7.20
N GLY A 52 6.28 1.93 -6.60
CA GLY A 52 7.15 0.87 -6.12
C GLY A 52 7.92 0.19 -7.24
N VAL A 53 7.22 -0.18 -8.33
CA VAL A 53 7.87 -0.74 -9.53
C VAL A 53 8.84 0.26 -10.15
N ALA A 54 8.45 1.53 -10.26
CA ALA A 54 9.33 2.58 -10.78
C ALA A 54 10.58 2.77 -9.90
N LEU A 55 10.45 2.74 -8.57
CA LEU A 55 11.60 2.86 -7.66
C LEU A 55 12.59 1.71 -7.81
N VAL A 56 12.12 0.48 -8.00
CA VAL A 56 13.01 -0.67 -8.25
C VAL A 56 13.80 -0.46 -9.53
N GLY A 57 13.12 -0.13 -10.63
CA GLY A 57 13.77 0.12 -11.92
C GLY A 57 14.75 1.30 -11.88
N LEU A 58 14.40 2.39 -11.18
CA LEU A 58 15.28 3.55 -11.01
C LEU A 58 16.51 3.26 -10.16
N ASN A 59 16.41 2.37 -9.16
CA ASN A 59 17.55 1.95 -8.35
C ASN A 59 18.48 1.03 -9.14
N GLU A 60 17.93 0.03 -9.84
CA GLU A 60 18.73 -0.85 -10.70
C GLU A 60 19.43 -0.09 -11.83
N ALA A 61 18.75 0.90 -12.45
CA ALA A 61 19.34 1.76 -13.47
C ALA A 61 20.51 2.62 -12.96
N GLN A 62 20.60 2.85 -11.64
CA GLN A 62 21.73 3.54 -11.01
C GLN A 62 22.83 2.57 -10.54
N GLY A 63 22.71 1.27 -10.84
CA GLY A 63 23.66 0.24 -10.42
C GLY A 63 23.55 -0.12 -8.94
N ALA A 64 22.46 0.28 -8.26
CA ALA A 64 22.24 -0.08 -6.87
C ALA A 64 21.86 -1.56 -6.74
N HIS A 65 22.47 -2.25 -5.76
CA HIS A 65 22.11 -3.63 -5.48
C HIS A 65 20.77 -3.68 -4.72
N VAL A 66 19.71 -4.07 -5.40
CA VAL A 66 18.38 -4.18 -4.78
C VAL A 66 18.19 -5.56 -4.14
N ASN A 67 17.57 -5.59 -2.97
CA ASN A 67 17.16 -6.84 -2.33
C ASN A 67 15.85 -7.34 -2.95
N ASN A 68 15.97 -8.20 -3.96
CA ASN A 68 14.83 -8.76 -4.70
C ASN A 68 13.86 -9.57 -3.83
N ILE A 69 14.33 -10.18 -2.74
CA ILE A 69 13.45 -10.90 -1.79
C ILE A 69 12.57 -9.91 -1.03
N LYS A 70 13.18 -8.85 -0.47
CA LYS A 70 12.45 -7.78 0.23
C LYS A 70 11.42 -7.14 -0.70
N ILE A 71 11.80 -6.85 -1.95
CA ILE A 71 10.91 -6.25 -2.95
C ILE A 71 9.77 -7.22 -3.31
N GLY A 72 10.08 -8.50 -3.58
CA GLY A 72 9.10 -9.52 -3.93
C GLY A 72 8.02 -9.68 -2.86
N ILE A 73 8.43 -9.72 -1.58
CA ILE A 73 7.48 -9.81 -0.45
C ILE A 73 6.60 -8.56 -0.37
N LYS A 74 7.17 -7.36 -0.47
CA LYS A 74 6.39 -6.11 -0.45
C LYS A 74 5.38 -6.05 -1.60
N LEU A 75 5.79 -6.46 -2.80
CA LEU A 75 4.91 -6.50 -3.97
C LEU A 75 3.79 -7.53 -3.77
N ALA A 76 4.10 -8.73 -3.28
CA ALA A 76 3.09 -9.75 -3.01
C ALA A 76 2.04 -9.26 -1.99
N VAL A 77 2.48 -8.66 -0.88
CA VAL A 77 1.57 -8.08 0.13
C VAL A 77 0.71 -6.97 -0.49
N LEU A 78 1.31 -6.07 -1.28
CA LEU A 78 0.58 -4.99 -1.94
C LEU A 78 -0.44 -5.51 -2.95
N ILE A 79 -0.12 -6.55 -3.71
CA ILE A 79 -1.06 -7.18 -4.66
C ILE A 79 -2.26 -7.79 -3.91
N VAL A 80 -2.03 -8.46 -2.78
CA VAL A 80 -3.11 -8.99 -1.94
C VAL A 80 -4.00 -7.85 -1.45
N ILE A 81 -3.42 -6.76 -0.93
CA ILE A 81 -4.19 -5.58 -0.51
C ILE A 81 -5.02 -5.02 -1.67
N LEU A 82 -4.38 -4.82 -2.83
CA LEU A 82 -5.04 -4.27 -4.00
C LEU A 82 -6.21 -5.15 -4.46
N ALA A 83 -6.02 -6.47 -4.50
CA ALA A 83 -7.06 -7.41 -4.87
C ALA A 83 -8.26 -7.33 -3.90
N LEU A 84 -8.00 -7.34 -2.59
CA LEU A 84 -9.05 -7.24 -1.57
C LEU A 84 -9.83 -5.93 -1.68
N VAL A 85 -9.12 -4.80 -1.78
CA VAL A 85 -9.73 -3.48 -1.92
C VAL A 85 -10.50 -3.37 -3.23
N TYR A 86 -9.96 -3.87 -4.34
CA TYR A 86 -10.59 -3.79 -5.66
C TYR A 86 -11.86 -4.64 -5.75
N VAL A 87 -11.81 -5.91 -5.32
CA VAL A 87 -12.97 -6.82 -5.40
C VAL A 87 -14.13 -6.32 -4.55
N LYS A 88 -13.85 -5.69 -3.42
CA LYS A 88 -14.83 -5.25 -2.42
C LYS A 88 -15.14 -3.75 -2.51
N ARG A 89 -14.64 -3.03 -3.52
CA ARG A 89 -14.75 -1.56 -3.63
C ARG A 89 -16.19 -1.06 -3.76
N ASP A 90 -17.05 -1.87 -4.36
CA ASP A 90 -18.44 -1.54 -4.66
C ASP A 90 -19.39 -2.00 -3.54
N GLU A 91 -18.87 -2.66 -2.49
CA GLU A 91 -19.68 -3.08 -1.34
C GLU A 91 -19.91 -1.90 -0.39
N GLU A 92 -21.18 -1.69 -0.02
CA GLU A 92 -21.56 -0.65 0.94
C GLU A 92 -21.01 -0.89 2.35
N LYS A 93 -20.76 -2.17 2.68
CA LYS A 93 -20.20 -2.62 3.95
C LYS A 93 -19.30 -3.82 3.70
N VAL A 94 -18.15 -3.83 4.37
CA VAL A 94 -17.16 -4.92 4.31
C VAL A 94 -17.07 -5.56 5.68
N ASP A 95 -16.85 -6.88 5.71
CA ASP A 95 -16.59 -7.61 6.93
C ASP A 95 -15.44 -6.97 7.76
N LYS A 96 -15.61 -6.95 9.08
CA LYS A 96 -14.66 -6.32 10.01
C LYS A 96 -13.29 -7.01 9.96
N GLY A 97 -13.25 -8.33 9.87
CA GLY A 97 -12.02 -9.09 9.76
C GLY A 97 -11.28 -8.76 8.47
N MET A 98 -11.99 -8.72 7.34
CA MET A 98 -11.42 -8.36 6.04
C MET A 98 -10.90 -6.91 6.01
N PHE A 99 -11.68 -5.97 6.54
CA PHE A 99 -11.28 -4.56 6.61
C PHE A 99 -10.05 -4.39 7.53
N GLY A 100 -10.03 -5.07 8.67
CA GLY A 100 -8.90 -5.12 9.59
C GLY A 100 -7.65 -5.75 8.97
N LEU A 101 -7.81 -6.82 8.17
CA LEU A 101 -6.72 -7.48 7.46
C LEU A 101 -6.01 -6.52 6.50
N VAL A 102 -6.76 -5.72 5.72
CA VAL A 102 -6.16 -4.71 4.82
C VAL A 102 -5.34 -3.68 5.61
N GLY A 103 -5.86 -3.18 6.72
CA GLY A 103 -5.11 -2.26 7.58
C GLY A 103 -3.82 -2.89 8.13
N LEU A 104 -3.91 -4.13 8.62
CA LEU A 104 -2.77 -4.87 9.15
C LEU A 104 -1.70 -5.11 8.07
N LEU A 105 -2.10 -5.63 6.90
CA LEU A 105 -1.19 -5.86 5.78
C LEU A 105 -0.52 -4.55 5.32
N THR A 106 -1.25 -3.43 5.35
CA THR A 106 -0.68 -2.11 5.04
C THR A 106 0.42 -1.74 6.03
N MET A 107 0.16 -1.89 7.33
CA MET A 107 1.17 -1.62 8.37
C MET A 107 2.37 -2.56 8.26
N VAL A 108 2.15 -3.85 8.05
CA VAL A 108 3.22 -4.85 7.84
C VAL A 108 4.08 -4.46 6.63
N ASN A 109 3.47 -4.06 5.50
CA ASN A 109 4.21 -3.63 4.32
C ASN A 109 5.10 -2.40 4.58
N ILE A 110 4.63 -1.45 5.41
CA ILE A 110 5.42 -0.30 5.86
C ILE A 110 6.59 -0.77 6.72
N PHE A 111 6.35 -1.59 7.74
CA PHE A 111 7.40 -2.08 8.63
C PHE A 111 8.45 -2.93 7.92
N ILE A 112 8.05 -3.75 6.94
CA ILE A 112 9.00 -4.46 6.07
C ILE A 112 9.89 -3.46 5.32
N ALA A 113 9.34 -2.32 4.87
CA ALA A 113 10.12 -1.30 4.18
C ALA A 113 11.21 -0.70 5.08
N VAL A 114 10.86 -0.36 6.33
CA VAL A 114 11.74 0.40 7.24
C VAL A 114 12.61 -0.44 8.17
N LEU A 115 12.17 -1.64 8.58
CA LEU A 115 12.89 -2.48 9.54
C LEU A 115 13.80 -3.52 8.89
N TRP A 116 13.52 -3.92 7.65
CA TRP A 116 14.35 -4.90 6.96
C TRP A 116 15.61 -4.25 6.39
N THR A 117 16.76 -4.52 7.02
CA THR A 117 18.11 -4.17 6.57
C THR A 117 18.71 -5.27 5.71
#